data_AF-A0A166C8A9-F1
#
_entry.id   AF-A0A166C8A9-F1
#
_cell.length_a   1.000
_cell.length_b   1.000
_cell.length_c   1.000
_cell.angle_alpha   90.00
_cell.angle_beta   90.00
_cell.angle_gamma   90.00
#
_symmetry.space_group_name_H-M   'P 1'
#
loop_
_entity.id
_entity.type
_entity.pdbx_description
1 polymer ?
#
loop_
_entity_poly.entity_id
_entity_poly.type
_entity_poly.pdbx_seq_one_letter_code
_entity_poly.pdbx_strand_id
1 'polypeptide(L)'
;MSFRNVIKLIKGQFTVDGAGVKLIRVLGRNDVKDIDPFLMLDAFDSDNPEDYIQGFPMHPHRGIETITYLIDGQINHKDSLGNNGTIKKGEAQWMSAGSGIMHEEMPQETDRLYGLQIWLNLPRKDKMSDPTYFDINSSMIKEVGIPQGKINIISGNYNGIEGVKSNHLQVSGDYP
;
A
#
# COMPACT_ATOMS: atom_id res chain seq x y z
N MET A 1 9.42 22.90 17.23
CA MET A 1 9.37 22.04 16.03
C MET A 1 10.79 21.88 15.53
N SER A 2 11.28 20.63 15.42
CA SER A 2 12.55 20.35 14.75
C SER A 2 12.23 20.05 13.28
N PHE A 3 12.94 20.69 12.36
CA PHE A 3 12.82 20.37 10.94
C PHE A 3 13.67 19.15 10.62
N ARG A 4 13.13 18.19 9.86
CA ARG A 4 13.91 17.06 9.33
C ARG A 4 14.60 17.50 8.04
N ASN A 5 15.90 17.19 7.91
CA ASN A 5 16.65 17.45 6.68
C ASN A 5 16.35 16.37 5.63
N VAL A 6 16.22 16.78 4.37
CA VAL A 6 16.15 15.84 3.24
C VAL A 6 17.55 15.28 2.99
N ILE A 7 17.73 13.99 3.22
CA ILE A 7 19.03 13.31 3.05
C ILE A 7 19.22 12.70 1.66
N LYS A 8 18.11 12.40 0.96
CA LYS A 8 18.12 11.74 -0.36
C LYS A 8 16.84 12.09 -1.11
N LEU A 9 16.95 12.32 -2.41
CA LEU A 9 15.83 12.44 -3.33
C LEU A 9 15.83 11.23 -4.26
N ILE A 10 14.70 10.53 -4.33
CA ILE A 10 14.53 9.36 -5.19
C ILE A 10 13.47 9.71 -6.23
N LYS A 11 13.83 9.59 -7.51
CA LYS A 11 12.90 9.77 -8.61
C LYS A 11 12.40 8.40 -9.06
N GLY A 12 11.08 8.22 -9.00
CA GLY A 12 10.45 6.99 -9.47
C GLY A 12 10.74 6.70 -10.94
N GLN A 13 10.79 5.42 -11.28
CA GLN A 13 11.07 4.92 -12.62
C GLN A 13 9.86 4.17 -13.16
N PHE A 14 9.55 4.38 -14.43
CA PHE A 14 8.54 3.57 -15.11
C PHE A 14 8.98 2.10 -15.14
N THR A 15 8.06 1.21 -14.84
CA THR A 15 8.26 -0.23 -14.92
C THR A 15 6.96 -0.92 -15.34
N VAL A 16 7.10 -2.21 -15.66
CA VAL A 16 6.00 -3.11 -15.95
C VAL A 16 6.06 -4.27 -14.95
N ASP A 17 4.91 -4.64 -14.39
CA ASP A 17 4.80 -5.75 -13.43
C ASP A 17 3.47 -6.50 -13.63
N GLY A 18 3.24 -7.57 -12.87
CA GLY A 18 2.03 -8.40 -13.01
C GLY A 18 1.85 -8.93 -14.43
N ALA A 19 0.63 -8.86 -14.96
CA ALA A 19 0.29 -9.26 -16.33
C ALA A 19 0.47 -8.12 -17.35
N GLY A 20 1.47 -7.25 -17.16
CA GLY A 20 1.79 -6.15 -18.06
C GLY A 20 1.36 -4.77 -17.55
N VAL A 21 1.06 -4.65 -16.25
CA VAL A 21 0.65 -3.40 -15.60
C VAL A 21 1.79 -2.39 -15.64
N LYS A 22 1.55 -1.21 -16.20
CA LYS A 22 2.50 -0.09 -16.19
C LYS A 22 2.34 0.71 -14.91
N LEU A 23 3.44 0.95 -14.21
CA LEU A 23 3.45 1.69 -12.95
C LEU A 23 4.77 2.44 -12.75
N ILE A 24 4.83 3.27 -11.70
CA ILE A 24 6.04 3.99 -11.30
C ILE A 24 6.58 3.36 -10.01
N ARG A 25 7.75 2.72 -10.09
CA ARG A 25 8.46 2.23 -8.91
C ARG A 25 9.27 3.36 -8.28
N VAL A 26 8.87 3.79 -7.09
CA VAL A 26 9.50 4.89 -6.35
C VAL A 26 10.57 4.35 -5.41
N LEU A 27 10.23 3.37 -4.58
CA LEU A 27 11.18 2.71 -3.66
C LEU A 27 11.29 1.24 -4.05
N GLY A 28 12.50 0.68 -3.97
CA GLY A 28 12.72 -0.73 -4.21
C GLY A 28 14.00 -1.25 -3.59
N ARG A 29 14.50 -2.37 -4.13
CA ARG A 29 15.62 -3.14 -3.58
C ARG A 29 16.87 -2.31 -3.24
N ASN A 30 17.18 -1.29 -4.03
CA ASN A 30 18.38 -0.47 -3.84
C ASN A 30 18.25 0.56 -2.72
N ASP A 31 17.02 0.84 -2.27
CA ASP A 31 16.75 1.86 -1.27
C ASP A 31 16.52 1.27 0.13
N VAL A 32 16.17 -0.02 0.23
CA VAL A 32 15.72 -0.70 1.47
C VAL A 32 16.59 -0.42 2.70
N LYS A 33 17.92 -0.32 2.54
CA LYS A 33 18.82 -0.03 3.68
C LYS A 33 18.57 1.34 4.32
N ASP A 34 18.14 2.32 3.52
CA ASP A 34 17.89 3.70 3.96
C ASP A 34 16.47 3.87 4.53
N ILE A 35 15.56 2.94 4.22
CA ILE A 35 14.12 3.09 4.45
C ILE A 35 13.48 1.91 5.18
N ASP A 36 14.23 0.99 5.79
CA ASP A 36 13.64 -0.07 6.65
C ASP A 36 12.69 0.58 7.68
N PRO A 37 11.41 0.15 7.78
CA PRO A 37 10.82 -1.12 7.34
C PRO A 37 10.20 -1.16 5.93
N PHE A 38 10.32 -0.13 5.11
CA PHE A 38 9.76 -0.11 3.75
C PHE A 38 10.62 -0.93 2.78
N LEU A 39 9.98 -1.82 2.02
CA LEU A 39 10.64 -2.67 1.02
C LEU A 39 10.40 -2.18 -0.41
N MET A 40 9.22 -1.61 -0.65
CA MET A 40 8.77 -1.17 -1.96
C MET A 40 7.71 -0.09 -1.81
N LEU A 41 7.70 0.85 -2.76
CA LEU A 41 6.59 1.78 -3.01
C LEU A 41 6.41 1.88 -4.51
N ASP A 42 5.28 1.38 -4.98
CA ASP A 42 4.82 1.52 -6.36
C ASP A 42 3.65 2.51 -6.39
N ALA A 43 3.65 3.41 -7.36
CA ALA A 43 2.57 4.34 -7.62
C ALA A 43 1.83 3.95 -8.91
N PHE A 44 0.50 3.94 -8.82
CA PHE A 44 -0.40 3.77 -9.96
C PHE A 44 -0.90 5.15 -10.37
N ASP A 45 -0.74 5.51 -11.64
CA ASP A 45 -1.30 6.74 -12.19
C ASP A 45 -1.46 6.61 -13.70
N SER A 46 -2.65 6.20 -14.14
CA SER A 46 -2.98 6.13 -15.57
C SER A 46 -4.46 6.39 -15.81
N ASP A 47 -4.75 7.13 -16.88
CA ASP A 47 -6.07 7.36 -17.48
C ASP A 47 -6.36 6.40 -18.65
N ASN A 48 -5.43 5.50 -18.97
CA ASN A 48 -5.60 4.47 -20.00
C ASN A 48 -5.77 3.07 -19.36
N PRO A 49 -6.98 2.48 -19.39
CA PRO A 49 -7.24 1.15 -18.84
C PRO A 49 -6.34 0.03 -19.37
N GLU A 50 -5.88 0.12 -20.62
CA GLU A 50 -4.97 -0.88 -21.20
C GLU A 50 -3.64 -0.98 -20.43
N ASP A 51 -3.26 0.07 -19.70
CA ASP A 51 -2.05 0.08 -18.90
C ASP A 51 -2.17 -0.76 -17.62
N TYR A 52 -3.37 -1.10 -17.15
CA TYR A 52 -3.55 -1.70 -15.82
C TYR A 52 -4.58 -2.84 -15.73
N ILE A 53 -5.50 -2.98 -16.69
CA ILE A 53 -6.67 -3.87 -16.54
C ILE A 53 -6.30 -5.36 -16.45
N GLN A 54 -5.13 -5.74 -16.97
CA GLN A 54 -4.62 -7.12 -16.86
C GLN A 54 -4.21 -7.47 -15.42
N GLY A 55 -3.95 -6.46 -14.58
CA GLY A 55 -3.75 -6.60 -13.15
C GLY A 55 -2.57 -7.47 -12.74
N PHE A 56 -2.69 -8.00 -11.53
CA PHE A 56 -1.74 -8.88 -10.88
C PHE A 56 -2.45 -10.21 -10.60
N PRO A 57 -2.42 -11.16 -11.55
CA PRO A 57 -3.01 -12.48 -11.34
C PRO A 57 -2.42 -13.19 -10.12
N MET A 58 -3.06 -14.28 -9.70
CA MET A 58 -2.70 -15.06 -8.51
C MET A 58 -1.17 -15.26 -8.34
N HIS A 59 -0.59 -14.64 -7.31
CA HIS A 59 0.84 -14.62 -7.03
C HIS A 59 1.14 -14.71 -5.52
N PRO A 60 2.34 -15.19 -5.12
CA PRO A 60 2.67 -15.38 -3.71
C PRO A 60 3.28 -14.14 -3.05
N HIS A 61 2.98 -13.97 -1.76
CA HIS A 61 3.78 -13.18 -0.82
C HIS A 61 4.10 -13.96 0.44
N ARG A 62 5.20 -13.61 1.12
CA ARG A 62 5.61 -14.18 2.41
C ARG A 62 6.50 -13.20 3.17
N GLY A 63 6.31 -13.12 4.49
CA GLY A 63 7.18 -12.39 5.41
C GLY A 63 7.13 -10.86 5.26
N ILE A 64 6.08 -10.34 4.63
CA ILE A 64 5.83 -8.92 4.40
C ILE A 64 4.38 -8.57 4.71
N GLU A 65 4.08 -7.28 4.80
CA GLU A 65 2.73 -6.75 4.66
C GLU A 65 2.64 -5.93 3.36
N THR A 66 1.48 -5.93 2.74
CA THR A 66 1.16 -5.05 1.59
C THR A 66 0.03 -4.10 1.98
N ILE A 67 0.18 -2.84 1.61
CA ILE A 67 -0.84 -1.81 1.81
C ILE A 67 -1.13 -1.16 0.47
N THR A 68 -2.35 -1.31 -0.03
CA THR A 68 -2.82 -0.70 -1.28
C THR A 68 -3.80 0.41 -0.91
N TYR A 69 -3.58 1.63 -1.40
CA TYR A 69 -4.48 2.78 -1.17
C TYR A 69 -4.86 3.44 -2.49
N LEU A 70 -6.16 3.63 -2.71
CA LEU A 70 -6.67 4.27 -3.92
C LEU A 70 -7.13 5.69 -3.63
N ILE A 71 -6.55 6.65 -4.35
CA ILE A 71 -7.03 8.03 -4.42
C ILE A 71 -8.15 8.13 -5.46
N ASP A 72 -8.05 7.38 -6.55
CA ASP A 72 -9.10 7.17 -7.54
C ASP A 72 -9.00 5.77 -8.17
N GLY A 73 -10.10 5.30 -8.74
CA GLY A 73 -10.22 3.99 -9.35
C GLY A 73 -10.78 2.90 -8.43
N GLN A 74 -10.67 1.66 -8.89
CA GLN A 74 -11.20 0.48 -8.21
C GLN A 74 -10.33 -0.75 -8.50
N ILE A 75 -10.06 -1.57 -7.47
CA ILE A 75 -9.34 -2.84 -7.60
C ILE A 75 -10.17 -3.93 -6.91
N ASN A 76 -10.40 -5.04 -7.60
CA ASN A 76 -10.94 -6.26 -7.00
C ASN A 76 -9.78 -7.13 -6.53
N HIS A 77 -9.92 -7.80 -5.39
CA HIS A 77 -8.89 -8.71 -4.89
C HIS A 77 -9.50 -10.05 -4.46
N LYS A 78 -8.69 -11.10 -4.49
CA LYS A 78 -9.01 -12.43 -3.92
C LYS A 78 -7.76 -13.09 -3.38
N ASP A 79 -7.89 -13.94 -2.37
CA ASP A 79 -6.77 -14.69 -1.81
C ASP A 79 -7.07 -16.18 -1.58
N SER A 80 -6.02 -16.93 -1.25
CA SER A 80 -6.08 -18.38 -0.97
C SER A 80 -6.77 -18.74 0.34
N LEU A 81 -7.07 -17.77 1.22
CA LEU A 81 -7.86 -17.98 2.43
C LEU A 81 -9.37 -17.83 2.15
N GLY A 82 -9.74 -17.44 0.93
CA GLY A 82 -11.12 -17.23 0.51
C GLY A 82 -11.60 -15.79 0.72
N ASN A 83 -10.73 -14.87 1.19
CA ASN A 83 -11.09 -13.46 1.24
C ASN A 83 -11.20 -12.92 -0.18
N ASN A 84 -12.17 -12.06 -0.40
CA ASN A 84 -12.39 -11.36 -1.65
C ASN A 84 -13.15 -10.07 -1.39
N GLY A 85 -12.96 -9.09 -2.25
CA GLY A 85 -13.56 -7.79 -2.08
C GLY A 85 -13.10 -6.79 -3.13
N THR A 86 -13.38 -5.53 -2.84
CA THR A 86 -13.13 -4.42 -3.75
C THR A 86 -12.60 -3.23 -2.95
N ILE A 87 -11.41 -2.77 -3.30
CA ILE A 87 -10.87 -1.48 -2.86
C ILE A 87 -11.44 -0.41 -3.79
N LYS A 88 -12.15 0.56 -3.24
CA LYS A 88 -12.68 1.69 -4.01
C LYS A 88 -11.89 2.96 -3.74
N LYS A 89 -12.22 4.01 -4.49
CA LYS A 89 -11.77 5.38 -4.23
C LYS A 89 -11.86 5.76 -2.75
N GLY A 90 -10.73 6.20 -2.20
CA GLY A 90 -10.59 6.64 -0.82
C GLY A 90 -10.48 5.49 0.19
N GLU A 91 -10.37 4.25 -0.27
CA GLU A 91 -10.24 3.05 0.56
C GLU A 91 -8.83 2.47 0.47
N ALA A 92 -8.47 1.65 1.45
CA ALA A 92 -7.24 0.90 1.46
C ALA A 92 -7.47 -0.57 1.78
N GLN A 93 -6.49 -1.38 1.42
CA GLN A 93 -6.31 -2.75 1.87
C GLN A 93 -5.04 -2.81 2.71
N TRP A 94 -5.04 -3.60 3.79
CA TRP A 94 -3.83 -4.04 4.48
C TRP A 94 -3.81 -5.57 4.59
N MET A 95 -2.85 -6.21 3.94
CA MET A 95 -2.65 -7.66 4.01
C MET A 95 -1.31 -7.97 4.71
N SER A 96 -1.33 -8.84 5.71
CA SER A 96 -0.12 -9.44 6.28
C SER A 96 0.05 -10.83 5.67
N ALA A 97 1.12 -11.03 4.90
CA ALA A 97 1.37 -12.29 4.23
C ALA A 97 1.90 -13.38 5.17
N GLY A 98 2.53 -13.00 6.29
CA GLY A 98 3.05 -13.93 7.29
C GLY A 98 3.81 -15.11 6.68
N SER A 99 3.44 -16.33 7.07
CA SER A 99 4.00 -17.60 6.59
C SER A 99 3.81 -17.87 5.09
N GLY A 100 2.85 -17.21 4.45
CA GLY A 100 2.65 -17.22 3.00
C GLY A 100 1.17 -17.10 2.60
N ILE A 101 0.88 -16.32 1.56
CA ILE A 101 -0.45 -16.19 0.96
C ILE A 101 -0.34 -16.09 -0.57
N MET A 102 -1.27 -16.70 -1.29
CA MET A 102 -1.48 -16.44 -2.71
C MET A 102 -2.64 -15.46 -2.85
N HIS A 103 -2.48 -14.44 -3.67
CA HIS A 103 -3.55 -13.46 -3.92
C HIS A 103 -3.49 -12.87 -5.32
N GLU A 104 -4.60 -12.30 -5.78
CA GLU A 104 -4.71 -11.53 -7.01
C GLU A 104 -5.27 -10.13 -6.72
N GLU A 105 -4.80 -9.14 -7.48
CA GLU A 105 -5.28 -7.77 -7.46
C GLU A 105 -5.59 -7.35 -8.90
N MET A 106 -6.87 -7.18 -9.19
CA MET A 106 -7.41 -6.96 -10.52
C MET A 106 -8.05 -5.56 -10.59
N PRO A 107 -7.31 -4.53 -11.05
CA PRO A 107 -7.89 -3.24 -11.36
C PRO A 107 -9.12 -3.36 -12.26
N GLN A 108 -10.09 -2.48 -12.06
CA GLN A 108 -11.29 -2.38 -12.88
C GLN A 108 -11.19 -1.15 -13.77
N GLU A 109 -11.86 -1.17 -14.91
CA GLU A 109 -11.88 -0.04 -15.85
C GLU A 109 -12.53 1.18 -15.19
N THR A 110 -11.76 2.26 -15.05
CA THR A 110 -12.18 3.55 -14.50
C THR A 110 -11.53 4.70 -15.27
N ASP A 111 -12.06 5.92 -15.13
CA ASP A 111 -11.50 7.12 -15.78
C ASP A 111 -10.02 7.36 -15.44
N ARG A 112 -9.61 6.95 -14.22
CA ARG A 112 -8.22 6.96 -13.77
C ARG A 112 -8.01 5.89 -12.71
N LEU A 113 -6.89 5.18 -12.77
CA LEU A 113 -6.36 4.42 -11.65
C LEU A 113 -5.28 5.27 -11.00
N TYR A 114 -5.55 5.78 -9.80
CA TYR A 114 -4.61 6.63 -9.08
C TYR A 114 -4.48 6.20 -7.63
N GLY A 115 -3.29 5.77 -7.25
CA GLY A 115 -3.06 5.20 -5.93
C GLY A 115 -1.63 4.74 -5.73
N LEU A 116 -1.42 3.96 -4.70
CA LEU A 116 -0.10 3.42 -4.38
C LEU A 116 -0.21 2.07 -3.69
N GLN A 117 0.89 1.32 -3.77
CA GLN A 117 1.11 0.12 -3.00
C GLN A 117 2.45 0.20 -2.26
N ILE A 118 2.42 -0.07 -0.97
CA ILE A 118 3.60 -0.12 -0.09
C ILE A 118 3.80 -1.54 0.41
N TRP A 119 5.04 -2.02 0.38
CA TRP A 119 5.42 -3.25 1.08
C TRP A 119 6.21 -2.94 2.34
N LEU A 120 5.81 -3.56 3.44
CA LEU A 120 6.46 -3.45 4.74
C LEU A 120 7.13 -4.77 5.11
N ASN A 121 8.34 -4.67 5.65
CA ASN A 121 9.12 -5.78 6.13
C ASN A 121 8.59 -6.24 7.50
N LEU A 122 8.01 -7.44 7.61
CA LEU A 122 7.62 -7.95 8.93
C LEU A 122 8.86 -8.20 9.80
N PRO A 123 8.80 -7.92 11.12
CA PRO A 123 9.85 -8.30 12.06
C PRO A 123 10.11 -9.81 12.00
N ARG A 124 11.36 -10.23 12.25
CA ARG A 124 11.78 -11.64 12.16
C ARG A 124 10.84 -12.62 12.90
N LYS A 125 10.35 -12.22 14.08
CA LYS A 125 9.45 -13.05 14.91
C LYS A 125 8.06 -13.23 14.29
N ASP A 126 7.62 -12.31 13.44
CA ASP A 126 6.28 -12.26 12.85
C ASP A 126 6.25 -12.77 11.40
N LYS A 127 7.40 -12.98 10.77
CA LYS A 127 7.49 -13.46 9.37
C LYS A 127 6.83 -14.82 9.10
N MET A 128 6.48 -15.56 10.14
CA MET A 128 5.83 -16.87 10.05
C MET A 128 4.46 -16.90 10.73
N SER A 129 3.87 -15.74 11.05
CA SER A 129 2.51 -15.68 11.55
C SER A 129 1.51 -16.20 10.51
N ASP A 130 0.29 -16.47 10.95
CA ASP A 130 -0.80 -16.73 10.01
C ASP A 130 -1.05 -15.49 9.13
N PRO A 131 -1.34 -15.66 7.83
CA PRO A 131 -1.69 -14.54 6.98
C PRO A 131 -3.00 -13.92 7.44
N THR A 132 -3.09 -12.59 7.36
CA THR A 132 -4.31 -11.87 7.72
C THR A 132 -4.63 -10.82 6.66
N TYR A 133 -5.93 -10.53 6.52
CA TYR A 133 -6.45 -9.59 5.55
C TYR A 133 -7.34 -8.58 6.27
N PHE A 134 -7.23 -7.30 5.91
CA PHE A 134 -7.99 -6.22 6.52
C PHE A 134 -8.41 -5.16 5.51
N ASP A 135 -9.72 -5.06 5.28
CA ASP A 135 -10.32 -3.98 4.50
C ASP A 135 -10.39 -2.69 5.32
N ILE A 136 -9.94 -1.59 4.72
CA ILE A 136 -10.00 -0.25 5.29
C ILE A 136 -10.92 0.58 4.40
N ASN A 137 -12.21 0.55 4.71
CA ASN A 137 -13.19 1.36 3.99
C ASN A 137 -13.05 2.86 4.33
N SER A 138 -13.67 3.70 3.49
CA SER A 138 -13.58 5.16 3.63
C SER A 138 -14.07 5.71 4.98
N SER A 139 -15.01 5.04 5.67
CA SER A 139 -15.48 5.48 7.00
C SER A 139 -14.45 5.29 8.11
N MET A 140 -13.44 4.46 7.87
CA MET A 140 -12.35 4.19 8.81
C MET A 140 -11.17 5.15 8.62
N ILE A 141 -11.10 5.81 7.46
CA ILE A 141 -10.03 6.75 7.12
C ILE A 141 -10.50 8.16 7.48
N LYS A 142 -9.84 8.75 8.47
CA LYS A 142 -10.19 10.10 8.93
C LYS A 142 -9.46 11.14 8.08
N GLU A 143 -10.22 12.09 7.56
CA GLU A 143 -9.69 13.23 6.83
C GLU A 143 -9.51 14.43 7.78
N VAL A 144 -8.34 15.08 7.70
CA VAL A 144 -8.02 16.28 8.45
C VAL A 144 -7.59 17.38 7.49
N GLY A 145 -8.33 18.49 7.49
CA GLY A 145 -7.94 19.69 6.75
C GLY A 145 -6.69 20.35 7.35
N ILE A 146 -5.77 20.77 6.48
CA ILE A 146 -4.60 21.56 6.82
C ILE A 146 -4.54 22.81 5.91
N PRO A 147 -3.81 23.88 6.26
CA PRO A 147 -3.83 25.12 5.48
C PRO A 147 -3.52 24.98 3.98
N GLN A 148 -2.77 23.95 3.58
CA GLN A 148 -2.35 23.73 2.18
C GLN A 148 -2.92 22.43 1.57
N GLY A 149 -3.94 21.83 2.19
CA GLY A 149 -4.52 20.59 1.68
C GLY A 149 -5.24 19.78 2.74
N LYS A 150 -5.12 18.46 2.63
CA LYS A 150 -5.78 17.52 3.53
C LYS A 150 -4.91 16.31 3.78
N ILE A 151 -5.10 15.68 4.94
CA ILE A 151 -4.43 14.47 5.36
C ILE A 151 -5.48 13.37 5.52
N ASN A 152 -5.32 12.27 4.80
CA ASN A 152 -6.08 11.05 5.01
C ASN A 152 -5.27 10.13 5.92
N ILE A 153 -5.78 9.87 7.12
CA ILE A 153 -5.07 9.09 8.14
C ILE A 153 -5.44 7.61 7.94
N ILE A 154 -4.61 6.90 7.18
CA ILE A 154 -4.75 5.45 6.97
C ILE A 154 -4.30 4.68 8.21
N SER A 155 -3.12 5.01 8.73
CA SER A 155 -2.52 4.40 9.93
C SER A 155 -1.77 5.43 10.77
N GLY A 156 -1.35 5.01 11.96
CA GLY A 156 -0.61 5.84 12.91
C GLY A 156 -1.49 6.87 13.61
N ASN A 157 -0.89 8.01 13.95
CA ASN A 157 -1.54 9.09 14.65
C ASN A 157 -1.15 10.43 14.02
N TYR A 158 -2.11 11.34 13.91
CA TYR A 158 -1.85 12.73 13.60
C TYR A 158 -2.68 13.63 14.52
N ASN A 159 -2.00 14.44 15.34
CA ASN A 159 -2.64 15.34 16.31
C ASN A 159 -3.71 14.68 17.20
N GLY A 160 -3.45 13.47 17.68
CA GLY A 160 -4.38 12.71 18.52
C GLY A 160 -5.45 11.94 17.73
N ILE A 161 -5.51 12.11 16.41
CA ILE A 161 -6.43 11.36 15.55
C ILE A 161 -5.75 10.07 15.10
N GLU A 162 -6.24 8.95 15.62
CA GLU A 162 -5.75 7.62 15.25
C GLU A 162 -6.33 7.13 13.93
N GLY A 163 -5.48 6.53 13.10
CA GLY A 163 -5.83 5.68 11.97
C GLY A 163 -5.96 4.22 12.36
N VAL A 164 -6.03 3.34 11.36
CA VAL A 164 -6.10 1.89 11.54
C VAL A 164 -4.80 1.35 12.13
N LYS A 165 -4.93 0.38 13.05
CA LYS A 165 -3.81 -0.35 13.66
C LYS A 165 -3.70 -1.72 12.99
N SER A 166 -2.50 -2.07 12.53
CA SER A 166 -2.21 -3.45 12.13
C SER A 166 -1.89 -4.31 13.34
N ASN A 167 -1.89 -5.62 13.12
CA ASN A 167 -1.56 -6.60 14.15
C ASN A 167 -0.04 -6.70 14.43
N HIS A 168 0.83 -6.20 13.55
CA HIS A 168 2.28 -6.43 13.63
C HIS A 168 3.11 -5.14 13.65
N LEU A 169 2.87 -4.22 12.71
CA LEU A 169 3.62 -2.97 12.56
C LEU A 169 2.71 -1.76 12.57
N GLN A 170 2.80 -0.96 13.63
CA GLN A 170 2.25 0.39 13.59
C GLN A 170 3.27 1.30 12.94
N VAL A 171 3.02 1.69 11.69
CA VAL A 171 3.79 2.73 11.02
C VAL A 171 3.23 4.07 11.49
N SER A 172 3.76 4.58 12.61
CA SER A 172 3.54 5.97 13.05
C SER A 172 4.83 6.76 12.92
N GLY A 173 4.71 8.04 12.58
CA GLY A 173 5.82 8.96 12.31
C GLY A 173 6.64 9.41 13.52
N ASP A 174 6.46 8.79 14.68
CA ASP A 174 7.23 9.07 15.90
C ASP A 174 8.49 8.18 15.96
N TYR A 175 9.31 8.24 14.91
CA TYR A 175 10.72 7.90 15.07
C TYR A 175 11.46 9.11 15.66
N PRO A 176 12.30 8.90 16.69
CA PRO A 176 12.96 9.96 17.47
C PRO A 176 13.72 10.98 16.62
#